data_AF-A0A2T3JEJ9-F1
#
_entry.id   AF-A0A2T3JEJ9-F1
#
_cell.length_a   1.000
_cell.length_b   1.000
_cell.length_c   1.000
_cell.angle_alpha   90.00
_cell.angle_beta   90.00
_cell.angle_gamma   90.00
#
_symmetry.space_group_name_H-M   'P 1'
#
loop_
_entity.id
_entity.type
_entity.pdbx_description
1 polymer ?
#
loop_
_entity_poly.entity_id
_entity_poly.type
_entity_poly.pdbx_seq_one_letter_code
_entity_poly.pdbx_strand_id
1 'polypeptide(L)'
;MMNICTHKFPNINNTVLFEKELPNISFVPFDAYKLKNAELIWFNKKLVKELGMSVKNAGKEIIDNYAYVSDGYTNTRNIDNLDKKIFLADRYGSRYEVCNGGSARCGINGNFQIKGIGANPLVAINIDEHHSHGKLCLSEAVNEAIWGEVCHQHLPHGAVRTLAIINTHTTVRSFYGLNETKVLPCALAIRQVAVRPAHFERSTFFFPDVAYQELRDNDCERVRQTISFLPKLFKLDCNSKNESIYDVLITFTEKLAEQIAVSRIQGIPHRSLTSSNVCVDGRFVDFGTITALPDFSNHIFGSEQFGVWNDHLLIIKWLNHLTLFINKYSDEKIDNEKFNHIKENFINKLNTTENIELSRALRLKGVNFNTIQSIKQELCKNGKFIKTFDGRADKDLLGEIEQAASKFGIKTTSDINFPLRKSKYSQKEIINNTLRKTAGRSIKNKDIVEYIDSYIK
;
A
#
# COMPACT_ATOMS: atom_id res chain seq x y z
N MET A 1 -14.46 -12.78 17.20
CA MET A 1 -15.13 -12.03 16.12
C MET A 1 -14.63 -10.61 16.15
N MET A 2 -14.18 -10.07 15.02
CA MET A 2 -13.76 -8.67 14.94
C MET A 2 -14.99 -7.80 14.68
N ASN A 3 -15.21 -6.77 15.49
CA ASN A 3 -16.34 -5.86 15.35
C ASN A 3 -16.01 -4.75 14.33
N ILE A 4 -16.93 -4.38 13.44
CA ILE A 4 -16.76 -3.27 12.47
C ILE A 4 -17.40 -1.96 12.93
N CYS A 5 -17.73 -1.86 14.22
CA CYS A 5 -18.28 -0.63 14.78
C CYS A 5 -17.30 0.54 14.71
N THR A 6 -17.81 1.70 14.31
CA THR A 6 -17.18 2.99 14.61
C THR A 6 -17.84 3.61 15.84
N HIS A 7 -17.06 4.41 16.56
CA HIS A 7 -17.42 4.97 17.84
C HIS A 7 -17.51 6.49 17.76
N LYS A 8 -18.34 7.10 18.61
CA LYS A 8 -18.44 8.57 18.69
C LYS A 8 -17.08 9.20 19.01
N PHE A 9 -16.33 8.57 19.92
CA PHE A 9 -14.99 8.96 20.33
C PHE A 9 -14.05 7.75 20.27
N PRO A 10 -13.02 7.78 19.42
CA PRO A 10 -11.92 6.83 19.45
C PRO A 10 -11.17 6.85 20.79
N ASN A 11 -10.77 5.69 21.27
CA ASN A 11 -9.91 5.52 22.45
C ASN A 11 -9.13 4.21 22.37
N ILE A 12 -8.25 4.00 23.36
CA ILE A 12 -7.38 2.81 23.43
C ILE A 12 -8.16 1.50 23.39
N ASN A 13 -9.37 1.42 23.94
CA ASN A 13 -10.11 0.16 24.02
C ASN A 13 -10.86 -0.17 22.72
N ASN A 14 -11.25 0.84 21.95
CA ASN A 14 -12.20 0.68 20.84
C ASN A 14 -11.60 0.92 19.46
N THR A 15 -10.40 1.50 19.36
CA THR A 15 -9.76 1.83 18.09
C THR A 15 -8.42 1.13 17.96
N VAL A 16 -8.16 0.57 16.78
CA VAL A 16 -6.90 -0.13 16.48
C VAL A 16 -5.75 0.86 16.42
N LEU A 17 -4.55 0.39 16.75
CA LEU A 17 -3.28 1.13 16.84
C LEU A 17 -3.19 2.19 17.96
N PHE A 18 -4.25 2.96 18.21
CA PHE A 18 -4.27 4.08 19.13
C PHE A 18 -3.84 3.67 20.55
N GLU A 19 -2.70 4.20 21.00
CA GLU A 19 -2.03 3.91 22.28
C GLU A 19 -1.65 2.43 22.52
N LYS A 20 -1.83 1.57 21.51
CA LYS A 20 -1.45 0.15 21.53
C LYS A 20 -0.16 -0.10 20.76
N GLU A 21 -0.15 0.36 19.52
CA GLU A 21 0.93 0.15 18.54
C GLU A 21 1.62 1.47 18.17
N LEU A 22 0.92 2.60 18.34
CA LEU A 22 1.45 3.94 18.15
C LEU A 22 0.99 4.85 19.31
N PRO A 23 1.81 5.82 19.74
CA PRO A 23 1.42 6.73 20.82
C PRO A 23 0.31 7.68 20.38
N ASN A 24 -0.45 8.24 21.32
CA ASN A 24 -1.52 9.22 21.05
C ASN A 24 -1.04 10.40 20.17
N ILE A 25 0.16 10.93 20.41
CA ILE A 25 0.73 12.04 19.62
C ILE A 25 0.89 11.73 18.12
N SER A 26 0.86 10.44 17.74
CA SER A 26 0.87 10.00 16.35
C SER A 26 -0.50 10.07 15.68
N PHE A 27 -1.53 10.59 16.35
CA PHE A 27 -2.87 10.72 15.81
C PHE A 27 -3.38 12.16 15.96
N VAL A 28 -4.09 12.63 14.95
CA VAL A 28 -4.80 13.92 14.99
C VAL A 28 -6.30 13.67 14.87
N PRO A 29 -7.10 14.04 15.87
CA PRO A 29 -8.55 13.89 15.78
C PRO A 29 -9.14 14.93 14.83
N PHE A 30 -10.17 14.54 14.10
CA PHE A 30 -10.98 15.46 13.30
C PHE A 30 -12.44 14.99 13.25
N ASP A 31 -13.34 15.95 13.06
CA ASP A 31 -14.77 15.68 12.91
C ASP A 31 -15.07 15.08 11.53
N ALA A 32 -15.91 14.05 11.50
CA ALA A 32 -16.51 13.53 10.29
C ALA A 32 -18.01 13.33 10.48
N TYR A 33 -18.75 13.51 9.39
CA TYR A 33 -20.20 13.57 9.36
C TYR A 33 -20.76 12.52 8.42
N LYS A 34 -21.91 11.96 8.79
CA LYS A 34 -22.56 10.91 8.02
C LYS A 34 -23.05 11.43 6.67
N LEU A 35 -22.85 10.66 5.61
CA LEU A 35 -23.46 10.88 4.30
C LEU A 35 -24.91 10.37 4.30
N LYS A 36 -25.86 11.19 3.82
CA LYS A 36 -27.28 10.82 3.77
C LYS A 36 -27.61 9.76 2.71
N ASN A 37 -26.98 9.87 1.54
CA ASN A 37 -27.32 9.07 0.36
C ASN A 37 -26.16 8.17 -0.08
N ALA A 38 -25.32 7.69 0.86
CA ALA A 38 -24.21 6.82 0.50
C ALA A 38 -24.70 5.44 0.05
N GLU A 39 -24.02 4.86 -0.94
CA GLU A 39 -24.40 3.57 -1.54
C GLU A 39 -23.22 2.61 -1.52
N LEU A 40 -23.43 1.36 -1.07
CA LEU A 40 -22.39 0.34 -1.12
C LEU A 40 -22.25 -0.20 -2.55
N ILE A 41 -21.07 -0.01 -3.13
CA ILE A 41 -20.76 -0.51 -4.48
C ILE A 41 -20.30 -1.97 -4.40
N TRP A 42 -19.36 -2.27 -3.51
CA TRP A 42 -18.74 -3.59 -3.38
C TRP A 42 -18.28 -3.82 -1.95
N PHE A 43 -18.26 -5.09 -1.52
CA PHE A 43 -17.58 -5.50 -0.29
C PHE A 43 -16.96 -6.89 -0.44
N ASN A 44 -15.85 -7.10 0.27
CA ASN A 44 -15.09 -8.33 0.24
C ASN A 44 -15.75 -9.42 1.09
N LYS A 45 -16.54 -10.29 0.44
CA LYS A 45 -17.22 -11.41 1.10
C LYS A 45 -16.25 -12.38 1.79
N LYS A 46 -15.04 -12.59 1.23
CA LYS A 46 -14.02 -13.47 1.83
C LYS A 46 -13.49 -12.85 3.12
N LEU A 47 -13.14 -11.56 3.11
CA LEU A 47 -12.71 -10.83 4.30
C LEU A 47 -13.79 -10.81 5.39
N VAL A 48 -15.04 -10.52 5.02
CA VAL A 48 -16.17 -10.53 5.95
C VAL A 48 -16.29 -11.88 6.66
N LYS A 49 -16.15 -13.00 5.94
CA LYS A 49 -16.16 -14.34 6.53
C LYS A 49 -14.96 -14.58 7.45
N GLU A 50 -13.76 -14.19 7.04
CA GLU A 50 -12.53 -14.34 7.83
C GLU A 50 -12.57 -13.53 9.13
N LEU A 51 -13.27 -12.38 9.14
CA LEU A 51 -13.50 -11.57 10.33
C LEU A 51 -14.57 -12.17 11.28
N GLY A 52 -15.24 -13.24 10.84
CA GLY A 52 -16.32 -13.90 11.58
C GLY A 52 -17.66 -13.18 11.51
N MET A 53 -17.87 -12.35 10.48
CA MET A 53 -19.11 -11.57 10.31
C MET A 53 -20.10 -12.26 9.37
N SER A 54 -21.39 -11.94 9.53
CA SER A 54 -22.44 -12.40 8.63
C SER A 54 -22.45 -11.63 7.31
N VAL A 55 -22.21 -12.33 6.19
CA VAL A 55 -22.30 -11.75 4.83
C VAL A 55 -23.67 -11.14 4.53
N LYS A 56 -24.74 -11.67 5.15
CA LYS A 56 -26.12 -11.19 4.92
C LYS A 56 -26.33 -9.75 5.41
N ASN A 57 -25.71 -9.38 6.53
CA ASN A 57 -25.90 -8.08 7.17
C ASN A 57 -24.72 -7.12 6.97
N ALA A 58 -23.56 -7.64 6.56
CA ALA A 58 -22.32 -6.86 6.43
C ALA A 58 -22.48 -5.58 5.62
N GLY A 59 -23.22 -5.60 4.52
CA GLY A 59 -23.38 -4.41 3.68
C GLY A 59 -24.03 -3.22 4.41
N LYS A 60 -25.09 -3.49 5.18
CA LYS A 60 -25.76 -2.47 5.99
C LYS A 60 -24.84 -1.98 7.11
N GLU A 61 -24.23 -2.90 7.85
CA GLU A 61 -23.33 -2.57 8.96
C GLU A 61 -22.13 -1.72 8.48
N ILE A 62 -21.59 -2.00 7.30
CA ILE A 62 -20.49 -1.24 6.69
C ILE A 62 -20.94 0.19 6.38
N ILE A 63 -22.08 0.38 5.71
CA ILE A 63 -22.61 1.73 5.44
C ILE A 63 -22.83 2.47 6.76
N ASP A 64 -23.52 1.85 7.71
CA ASP A 64 -23.89 2.42 9.00
C ASP A 64 -22.67 2.94 9.78
N ASN A 65 -21.53 2.23 9.68
CA ASN A 65 -20.32 2.58 10.41
C ASN A 65 -19.32 3.45 9.63
N TYR A 66 -19.26 3.36 8.29
CA TYR A 66 -18.14 3.95 7.53
C TYR A 66 -18.54 4.93 6.43
N ALA A 67 -19.82 5.22 6.23
CA ALA A 67 -20.25 6.29 5.31
C ALA A 67 -20.12 7.70 5.93
N TYR A 68 -18.92 8.05 6.40
CA TYR A 68 -18.60 9.35 7.00
C TYR A 68 -17.58 10.11 6.15
N VAL A 69 -17.67 11.44 6.14
CA VAL A 69 -16.74 12.34 5.43
C VAL A 69 -16.38 13.55 6.28
N SER A 70 -15.20 14.14 6.08
CA SER A 70 -14.81 15.37 6.77
C SER A 70 -15.60 16.59 6.27
N ASP A 71 -15.49 17.69 7.02
CA ASP A 71 -16.10 18.96 6.61
C ASP A 71 -15.58 19.44 5.24
N GLY A 72 -16.45 20.12 4.48
CA GLY A 72 -16.13 20.60 3.13
C GLY A 72 -16.05 19.52 2.03
N TYR A 73 -16.26 18.23 2.34
CA TYR A 73 -16.21 17.15 1.34
C TYR A 73 -17.25 17.32 0.21
N THR A 74 -18.49 17.66 0.58
CA THR A 74 -19.63 17.82 -0.33
C THR A 74 -20.57 18.91 0.22
N ASN A 75 -21.66 19.20 -0.51
CA ASN A 75 -22.65 20.17 -0.05
C ASN A 75 -23.32 19.70 1.24
N THR A 76 -23.58 20.62 2.18
CA THR A 76 -24.21 20.35 3.48
C THR A 76 -25.57 19.65 3.37
N ARG A 77 -26.29 19.79 2.24
CA ARG A 77 -27.53 19.05 1.97
C ARG A 77 -27.33 17.53 1.93
N ASN A 78 -26.15 17.06 1.54
CA ASN A 78 -25.80 15.63 1.41
C ASN A 78 -25.23 15.04 2.71
N ILE A 79 -25.02 15.87 3.74
CA ILE A 79 -24.45 15.49 5.02
C ILE A 79 -25.56 15.53 6.09
N ASP A 80 -25.55 14.57 7.00
CA ASP A 80 -26.29 14.63 8.25
C ASP A 80 -25.40 15.25 9.34
N ASN A 81 -25.63 16.54 9.61
CA ASN A 81 -24.85 17.29 10.60
C ASN A 81 -25.11 16.86 12.05
N LEU A 82 -26.17 16.09 12.31
CA LEU A 82 -26.48 15.59 13.65
C LEU A 82 -25.76 14.26 13.96
N ASP A 83 -25.42 13.48 12.92
CA ASP A 83 -24.63 12.25 13.04
C ASP A 83 -23.15 12.53 12.77
N LYS A 84 -22.46 12.91 13.87
CA LYS A 84 -21.05 13.26 13.91
C LYS A 84 -20.24 12.26 14.73
N LYS A 85 -19.07 11.87 14.23
CA LYS A 85 -18.07 11.05 14.94
C LYS A 85 -16.67 11.66 14.79
N ILE A 86 -15.79 11.36 15.75
CA ILE A 86 -14.36 11.68 15.63
C ILE A 86 -13.66 10.55 14.89
N PHE A 87 -12.80 10.91 13.94
CA PHE A 87 -11.86 10.01 13.29
C PHE A 87 -10.43 10.46 13.58
N LEU A 88 -9.48 9.52 13.53
CA LEU A 88 -8.07 9.79 13.77
C LEU A 88 -7.29 9.74 12.45
N ALA A 89 -6.56 10.80 12.14
CA ALA A 89 -5.56 10.81 11.08
C ALA A 89 -4.20 10.42 11.66
N ASP A 90 -3.59 9.33 11.20
CA ASP A 90 -2.25 8.92 11.64
C ASP A 90 -1.15 9.78 11.01
N ARG A 91 -0.22 10.24 11.86
CA ARG A 91 0.94 11.04 11.50
C ARG A 91 2.11 10.13 11.19
N TYR A 92 2.74 10.37 10.04
CA TYR A 92 3.96 9.69 9.65
C TYR A 92 4.81 10.57 8.75
N GLY A 93 6.11 10.27 8.71
CA GLY A 93 7.10 11.00 7.95
C GLY A 93 7.05 10.72 6.46
N SER A 94 7.69 11.61 5.72
CA SER A 94 8.07 11.43 4.33
C SER A 94 9.30 12.30 4.08
N ARG A 95 10.24 11.78 3.31
CA ARG A 95 11.48 12.48 2.95
C ARG A 95 11.42 13.20 1.60
N TYR A 96 10.28 13.12 0.91
CA TYR A 96 10.11 13.78 -0.39
C TYR A 96 9.85 15.28 -0.20
N GLU A 97 10.35 16.10 -1.13
CA GLU A 97 10.51 17.56 -1.02
C GLU A 97 9.20 18.33 -0.72
N VAL A 98 8.06 17.73 -1.06
CA VAL A 98 6.71 18.23 -0.72
C VAL A 98 5.88 17.05 -0.26
N CYS A 99 5.31 17.12 0.95
CA CYS A 99 4.49 16.03 1.46
C CYS A 99 3.46 16.47 2.51
N ASN A 100 2.41 15.66 2.60
CA ASN A 100 1.43 15.70 3.68
C ASN A 100 2.04 15.18 5.00
N GLY A 101 1.46 15.57 6.14
CA GLY A 101 1.91 15.20 7.49
C GLY A 101 1.61 13.75 7.91
N GLY A 102 1.23 12.90 6.95
CA GLY A 102 0.74 11.56 7.18
C GLY A 102 -0.51 11.26 6.35
N SER A 103 -1.50 10.66 7.00
CA SER A 103 -2.76 10.19 6.43
C SER A 103 -3.75 11.33 6.11
N ALA A 104 -3.37 12.27 5.26
CA ALA A 104 -4.13 13.50 4.96
C ALA A 104 -5.53 13.34 4.33
N ARG A 105 -5.83 12.13 3.85
CA ARG A 105 -7.12 11.79 3.23
C ARG A 105 -7.73 10.52 3.82
N CYS A 106 -7.28 10.16 5.02
CA CYS A 106 -7.71 8.95 5.70
C CYS A 106 -8.19 9.25 7.12
N GLY A 107 -9.12 8.43 7.61
CA GLY A 107 -9.60 8.49 8.99
C GLY A 107 -9.75 7.09 9.59
N ILE A 108 -9.16 6.85 10.76
CA ILE A 108 -9.23 5.60 11.52
C ILE A 108 -10.31 5.73 12.60
N ASN A 109 -11.18 4.72 12.69
CA ASN A 109 -12.11 4.55 13.80
C ASN A 109 -12.54 3.07 13.88
N GLY A 110 -12.50 2.49 15.08
CA GLY A 110 -12.72 1.05 15.23
C GLY A 110 -11.54 0.27 14.68
N ASN A 111 -11.81 -0.73 13.84
CA ASN A 111 -10.82 -1.66 13.30
C ASN A 111 -10.36 -1.35 11.86
N PHE A 112 -10.91 -0.31 11.23
CA PHE A 112 -10.67 0.03 9.83
C PHE A 112 -10.38 1.51 9.64
N GLN A 113 -9.82 1.83 8.48
CA GLN A 113 -9.56 3.17 7.99
C GLN A 113 -10.46 3.45 6.78
N ILE A 114 -11.04 4.64 6.74
CA ILE A 114 -11.69 5.20 5.54
C ILE A 114 -10.63 5.95 4.75
N LYS A 115 -10.35 5.55 3.50
CA LYS A 115 -9.54 6.32 2.55
C LYS A 115 -10.45 7.09 1.60
N GLY A 116 -10.12 8.35 1.36
CA GLY A 116 -10.98 9.27 0.60
C GLY A 116 -12.05 9.96 1.46
N ILE A 117 -11.87 9.99 2.79
CA ILE A 117 -12.81 10.58 3.75
C ILE A 117 -12.96 12.10 3.56
N GLY A 118 -12.01 12.74 2.89
CA GLY A 118 -11.91 14.19 2.77
C GLY A 118 -10.62 14.73 3.37
N ALA A 119 -10.38 16.02 3.17
CA ALA A 119 -9.22 16.73 3.71
C ALA A 119 -9.29 16.74 5.24
N ASN A 120 -8.15 16.59 5.89
CA ASN A 120 -8.01 16.62 7.35
C ASN A 120 -6.79 17.47 7.75
N PRO A 121 -6.50 17.65 9.05
CA PRO A 121 -5.40 18.50 9.52
C PRO A 121 -3.99 18.16 9.00
N LEU A 122 -3.79 16.99 8.39
CA LEU A 122 -2.49 16.56 7.84
C LEU A 122 -2.30 16.95 6.37
N VAL A 123 -3.28 17.60 5.73
CA VAL A 123 -3.09 18.18 4.40
C VAL A 123 -2.09 19.34 4.51
N ALA A 124 -1.04 19.30 3.69
CA ALA A 124 -0.06 20.37 3.63
C ALA A 124 -0.52 21.51 2.69
N ILE A 125 -0.21 22.76 3.03
CA ILE A 125 -0.56 23.93 2.20
C ILE A 125 0.26 24.02 0.91
N ASN A 126 1.43 23.35 0.88
CA ASN A 126 2.34 23.33 -0.25
C ASN A 126 2.13 22.13 -1.19
N ILE A 127 1.09 21.31 -0.97
CA ILE A 127 0.73 20.19 -1.85
C ILE A 127 -0.11 20.70 -3.04
N ASP A 128 -0.01 20.04 -4.19
CA ASP A 128 -0.81 20.41 -5.35
C ASP A 128 -2.31 20.11 -5.15
N GLU A 129 -3.15 20.77 -5.96
CA GLU A 129 -4.61 20.71 -5.86
C GLU A 129 -5.16 19.26 -5.91
N HIS A 130 -4.50 18.36 -6.66
CA HIS A 130 -4.96 16.97 -6.81
C HIS A 130 -4.70 16.12 -5.56
N HIS A 131 -3.83 16.58 -4.66
CA HIS A 131 -3.51 15.89 -3.42
C HIS A 131 -4.00 16.61 -2.16
N SER A 132 -4.62 17.79 -2.30
CA SER A 132 -5.15 18.59 -1.19
C SER A 132 -6.62 18.34 -0.87
N HIS A 133 -7.44 17.97 -1.86
CA HIS A 133 -8.90 17.86 -1.70
C HIS A 133 -9.37 16.67 -0.82
N GLY A 134 -8.49 15.70 -0.56
CA GLY A 134 -8.74 14.55 0.32
C GLY A 134 -9.79 13.52 -0.14
N LYS A 135 -10.21 13.59 -1.41
CA LYS A 135 -11.16 12.64 -2.03
C LYS A 135 -10.41 11.50 -2.70
N LEU A 136 -11.12 10.42 -2.98
CA LEU A 136 -10.62 9.25 -3.70
C LEU A 136 -11.54 8.98 -4.88
N CYS A 137 -11.01 8.87 -6.09
CA CYS A 137 -11.82 8.51 -7.25
C CYS A 137 -12.28 7.04 -7.16
N LEU A 138 -13.42 6.70 -7.75
CA LEU A 138 -13.90 5.32 -7.80
C LEU A 138 -12.90 4.38 -8.50
N SER A 139 -12.22 4.84 -9.55
CA SER A 139 -11.15 4.08 -10.21
C SER A 139 -9.97 3.79 -9.27
N GLU A 140 -9.59 4.73 -8.41
CA GLU A 140 -8.60 4.51 -7.35
C GLU A 140 -9.08 3.45 -6.36
N ALA A 141 -10.32 3.54 -5.88
CA ALA A 141 -10.89 2.60 -4.92
C ALA A 141 -10.99 1.16 -5.48
N VAL A 142 -11.40 1.03 -6.75
CA VAL A 142 -11.44 -0.27 -7.46
C VAL A 142 -10.04 -0.86 -7.60
N ASN A 143 -9.05 -0.03 -7.96
CA ASN A 143 -7.67 -0.45 -8.09
C ASN A 143 -7.09 -0.91 -6.73
N GLU A 144 -7.39 -0.19 -5.64
CA GLU A 144 -7.01 -0.60 -4.28
C GLU A 144 -7.65 -1.93 -3.86
N ALA A 145 -8.91 -2.18 -4.23
CA ALA A 145 -9.59 -3.44 -3.93
C ALA A 145 -9.00 -4.62 -4.71
N ILE A 146 -8.78 -4.46 -6.02
CA ILE A 146 -8.20 -5.50 -6.87
C ILE A 146 -6.79 -5.84 -6.39
N TRP A 147 -5.90 -4.85 -6.26
CA TRP A 147 -4.51 -5.12 -5.90
C TRP A 147 -4.34 -5.55 -4.44
N GLY A 148 -5.16 -5.02 -3.53
CA GLY A 148 -5.18 -5.48 -2.14
C GLY A 148 -5.43 -6.99 -2.04
N GLU A 149 -6.35 -7.54 -2.84
CA GLU A 149 -6.62 -8.98 -2.86
C GLU A 149 -5.63 -9.78 -3.70
N VAL A 150 -5.25 -9.31 -4.90
CA VAL A 150 -4.27 -10.00 -5.76
C VAL A 150 -2.94 -10.14 -5.02
N CYS A 151 -2.45 -9.07 -4.39
CA CYS A 151 -1.23 -9.14 -3.58
C CYS A 151 -1.43 -10.02 -2.34
N HIS A 152 -2.59 -9.98 -1.69
CA HIS A 152 -2.86 -10.85 -0.53
C HIS A 152 -2.84 -12.34 -0.88
N GLN A 153 -3.31 -12.71 -2.07
CA GLN A 153 -3.35 -14.10 -2.53
C GLN A 153 -2.00 -14.61 -3.02
N HIS A 154 -1.17 -13.75 -3.62
CA HIS A 154 0.02 -14.16 -4.35
C HIS A 154 1.35 -13.77 -3.73
N LEU A 155 1.38 -12.86 -2.76
CA LEU A 155 2.62 -12.41 -2.11
C LEU A 155 2.76 -13.01 -0.70
N PRO A 156 3.99 -13.31 -0.25
CA PRO A 156 4.25 -14.13 0.94
C PRO A 156 3.71 -13.52 2.24
N HIS A 157 3.71 -12.19 2.34
CA HIS A 157 3.15 -11.49 3.51
C HIS A 157 1.81 -10.82 3.19
N GLY A 158 1.39 -10.85 1.93
CA GLY A 158 0.11 -10.33 1.47
C GLY A 158 0.06 -8.81 1.33
N ALA A 159 -1.11 -8.22 1.54
CA ALA A 159 -1.36 -6.80 1.34
C ALA A 159 -2.41 -6.26 2.32
N VAL A 160 -2.46 -4.94 2.49
CA VAL A 160 -3.59 -4.27 3.14
C VAL A 160 -4.83 -4.44 2.28
N ARG A 161 -5.87 -5.05 2.87
CA ARG A 161 -7.08 -5.43 2.13
C ARG A 161 -8.18 -4.38 2.26
N THR A 162 -8.93 -4.23 1.17
CA THR A 162 -10.13 -3.39 1.13
C THR A 162 -11.34 -4.23 1.55
N LEU A 163 -12.02 -3.82 2.61
CA LEU A 163 -13.27 -4.38 3.07
C LEU A 163 -14.43 -3.99 2.17
N ALA A 164 -14.50 -2.71 1.76
CA ALA A 164 -15.62 -2.20 0.98
C ALA A 164 -15.30 -0.93 0.19
N ILE A 165 -16.13 -0.67 -0.82
CA ILE A 165 -16.17 0.57 -1.58
C ILE A 165 -17.56 1.17 -1.46
N ILE A 166 -17.66 2.42 -1.02
CA ILE A 166 -18.91 3.17 -0.85
C ILE A 166 -18.91 4.36 -1.82
N ASN A 167 -19.97 4.50 -2.61
CA ASN A 167 -20.23 5.66 -3.45
C ASN A 167 -20.64 6.86 -2.58
N THR A 168 -20.04 8.02 -2.83
CA THR A 168 -20.40 9.26 -2.14
C THR A 168 -21.34 10.16 -2.94
N HIS A 169 -21.69 9.76 -4.17
CA HIS A 169 -22.46 10.57 -5.14
C HIS A 169 -21.89 11.98 -5.33
N THR A 170 -20.60 12.13 -5.10
CA THR A 170 -19.82 13.35 -5.28
C THR A 170 -18.80 13.11 -6.40
N THR A 171 -18.34 14.18 -7.05
CA THR A 171 -17.31 14.11 -8.08
C THR A 171 -16.11 14.97 -7.73
N VAL A 172 -14.98 14.68 -8.38
CA VAL A 172 -13.76 15.48 -8.31
C VAL A 172 -13.14 15.64 -9.70
N ARG A 173 -12.44 16.74 -9.95
CA ARG A 173 -11.60 16.88 -11.15
C ARG A 173 -10.23 16.28 -10.87
N SER A 174 -9.90 15.19 -11.55
CA SER A 174 -8.62 14.49 -11.37
C SER A 174 -8.17 13.85 -12.69
N PHE A 175 -6.87 13.64 -12.83
CA PHE A 175 -6.25 12.94 -13.95
C PHE A 175 -5.83 11.51 -13.59
N TYR A 176 -6.25 10.94 -12.45
CA TYR A 176 -5.71 9.66 -11.94
C TYR A 176 -5.56 8.56 -13.02
N GLY A 177 -4.31 8.31 -13.44
CA GLY A 177 -3.94 7.33 -14.47
C GLY A 177 -4.41 7.66 -15.89
N LEU A 178 -4.79 8.90 -16.15
CA LEU A 178 -5.30 9.45 -17.40
C LEU A 178 -4.36 10.52 -17.96
N ASN A 179 -4.45 10.75 -19.26
CA ASN A 179 -3.66 11.76 -19.96
C ASN A 179 -4.16 13.20 -19.72
N GLU A 180 -5.38 13.36 -19.21
CA GLU A 180 -6.04 14.65 -19.01
C GLU A 180 -6.96 14.60 -17.78
N THR A 181 -7.18 15.77 -17.18
CA THR A 181 -8.10 15.94 -16.04
C THR A 181 -9.55 15.74 -16.46
N LYS A 182 -10.26 14.83 -15.77
CA LYS A 182 -11.69 14.55 -15.98
C LYS A 182 -12.49 14.70 -14.68
N VAL A 183 -13.79 14.90 -14.83
CA VAL A 183 -14.73 14.80 -13.69
C VAL A 183 -14.95 13.31 -13.41
N LEU A 184 -14.50 12.85 -12.25
CA LEU A 184 -14.53 11.45 -11.84
C LEU A 184 -15.44 11.28 -10.61
N PRO A 185 -16.24 10.19 -10.54
CA PRO A 185 -17.01 9.87 -9.34
C PRO A 185 -16.09 9.55 -8.17
N CYS A 186 -16.44 10.03 -6.98
CA CYS A 186 -15.72 9.79 -5.74
C CYS A 186 -16.28 8.57 -5.01
N ALA A 187 -15.40 7.93 -4.23
CA ALA A 187 -15.76 6.82 -3.37
C ALA A 187 -15.00 6.89 -2.05
N LEU A 188 -15.46 6.12 -1.07
CA LEU A 188 -14.71 5.77 0.13
C LEU A 188 -14.22 4.33 -0.02
N ALA A 189 -12.93 4.09 0.24
CA ALA A 189 -12.39 2.75 0.37
C ALA A 189 -12.18 2.42 1.85
N ILE A 190 -12.89 1.42 2.35
CA ILE A 190 -12.78 0.95 3.73
C ILE A 190 -11.73 -0.14 3.75
N ARG A 191 -10.59 0.08 4.41
CA ARG A 191 -9.44 -0.82 4.35
C ARG A 191 -8.85 -1.08 5.72
N GLN A 192 -8.11 -2.19 5.83
CA GLN A 192 -7.37 -2.51 7.04
C GLN A 192 -6.37 -1.39 7.39
N VAL A 193 -6.09 -1.22 8.67
CA VAL A 193 -5.06 -0.29 9.17
C VAL A 193 -3.73 -1.05 9.30
N ALA A 194 -2.61 -0.37 9.08
CA ALA A 194 -1.28 -0.96 9.25
C ALA A 194 -0.24 0.08 9.66
N VAL A 195 0.70 -0.34 10.51
CA VAL A 195 1.88 0.45 10.85
C VAL A 195 2.92 0.32 9.74
N ARG A 196 3.67 1.40 9.52
CA ARG A 196 4.60 1.58 8.40
C ARG A 196 5.93 2.14 8.91
N PRO A 197 7.08 1.85 8.26
CA PRO A 197 8.36 2.45 8.62
C PRO A 197 8.32 3.99 8.70
N ALA A 198 7.55 4.64 7.85
CA ALA A 198 7.35 6.09 7.88
C ALA A 198 6.85 6.64 9.24
N HIS A 199 6.16 5.85 10.07
CA HIS A 199 5.75 6.31 11.40
C HIS A 199 6.94 6.63 12.31
N PHE A 200 8.10 6.02 12.06
CA PHE A 200 9.34 6.22 12.80
C PHE A 200 10.25 7.29 12.18
N GLU A 201 9.79 7.95 11.12
CA GLU A 201 10.53 8.99 10.39
C GLU A 201 9.89 10.36 10.64
N ARG A 202 10.71 11.43 10.61
CA ARG A 202 10.23 12.82 10.65
C ARG A 202 9.52 13.20 9.34
N SER A 203 8.53 14.10 9.42
CA SER A 203 7.91 14.73 8.25
C SER A 203 8.50 16.13 8.04
N THR A 204 9.73 16.19 7.52
CA THR A 204 10.51 17.45 7.44
C THR A 204 9.93 18.47 6.47
N PHE A 205 9.21 18.00 5.45
CA PHE A 205 8.62 18.82 4.39
C PHE A 205 7.11 19.00 4.52
N PHE A 206 6.56 18.67 5.69
CA PHE A 206 5.16 18.95 6.01
C PHE A 206 5.00 20.41 6.47
N PHE A 207 4.17 21.15 5.74
CA PHE A 207 3.76 22.52 6.07
C PHE A 207 2.24 22.52 6.28
N PRO A 208 1.75 22.37 7.52
CA PRO A 208 0.33 22.43 7.82
C PRO A 208 -0.25 23.83 7.58
N ASP A 209 -1.59 23.92 7.61
CA ASP A 209 -2.27 25.19 7.84
C ASP A 209 -1.84 25.81 9.17
N VAL A 210 -1.89 27.14 9.27
CA VAL A 210 -1.49 27.90 10.49
C VAL A 210 -2.24 27.39 11.72
N ALA A 211 -3.49 26.96 11.58
CA ALA A 211 -4.30 26.42 12.68
C ALA A 211 -3.76 25.08 13.25
N TYR A 212 -2.85 24.41 12.54
CA TYR A 212 -2.29 23.11 12.91
C TYR A 212 -0.75 23.12 12.95
N GLN A 213 -0.15 24.30 13.13
CA GLN A 213 1.30 24.47 13.06
C GLN A 213 2.07 23.65 14.10
N GLU A 214 1.45 23.40 15.25
CA GLU A 214 1.99 22.54 16.31
C GLU A 214 2.29 21.10 15.83
N LEU A 215 1.59 20.61 14.80
CA LEU A 215 1.83 19.30 14.20
C LEU A 215 3.18 19.21 13.48
N ARG A 216 3.75 20.34 13.05
CA ARG A 216 5.11 20.40 12.52
C ARG A 216 6.12 20.56 13.65
N ASP A 217 5.82 21.45 14.59
CA ASP A 217 6.75 21.83 15.67
C ASP A 217 7.01 20.66 16.63
N ASN A 218 5.99 19.86 16.94
CA ASN A 218 6.10 18.71 17.85
C ASN A 218 6.51 17.38 17.16
N ASP A 219 6.81 17.39 15.86
CA ASP A 219 7.12 16.15 15.11
C ASP A 219 8.39 15.44 15.62
N CYS A 220 9.31 16.18 16.27
CA CYS A 220 10.47 15.61 16.96
C CYS A 220 10.05 14.65 18.07
N GLU A 221 9.13 15.14 18.90
CA GLU A 221 8.61 14.45 20.05
C GLU A 221 7.74 13.27 19.63
N ARG A 222 6.95 13.44 18.55
CA ARG A 222 6.20 12.33 17.95
C ARG A 222 7.12 11.18 17.56
N VAL A 223 8.21 11.44 16.83
CA VAL A 223 9.15 10.37 16.43
C VAL A 223 9.81 9.74 17.65
N ARG A 224 10.25 10.54 18.62
CA ARG A 224 10.85 10.05 19.86
C ARG A 224 9.93 9.08 20.59
N GLN A 225 8.65 9.45 20.78
CA GLN A 225 7.67 8.57 21.41
C GLN A 225 7.36 7.34 20.55
N THR A 226 7.26 7.50 19.23
CA THR A 226 6.93 6.38 18.34
C THR A 226 8.04 5.33 18.32
N ILE A 227 9.31 5.72 18.35
CA ILE A 227 10.45 4.79 18.46
C ILE A 227 10.35 3.90 19.72
N SER A 228 9.82 4.42 20.83
CA SER A 228 9.62 3.62 22.05
C SER A 228 8.57 2.50 21.90
N PHE A 229 7.72 2.55 20.87
CA PHE A 229 6.76 1.50 20.54
C PHE A 229 7.34 0.43 19.61
N LEU A 230 8.51 0.66 19.01
CA LEU A 230 9.12 -0.28 18.06
C LEU A 230 9.27 -1.70 18.63
N PRO A 231 9.74 -1.90 19.88
CA PRO A 231 9.77 -3.24 20.50
C PRO A 231 8.40 -3.93 20.57
N LYS A 232 7.33 -3.19 20.91
CA LYS A 232 5.99 -3.76 21.09
C LYS A 232 5.40 -4.28 19.78
N LEU A 233 5.68 -3.60 18.67
CA LEU A 233 5.12 -3.92 17.35
C LEU A 233 5.54 -5.27 16.81
N PHE A 234 6.75 -5.70 17.15
CA PHE A 234 7.27 -6.99 16.72
C PHE A 234 6.95 -8.10 17.72
N LYS A 235 6.07 -7.82 18.71
CA LYS A 235 5.74 -8.73 19.81
C LYS A 235 7.00 -9.20 20.53
N LEU A 236 7.96 -8.29 20.73
CA LEU A 236 9.04 -8.56 21.68
C LEU A 236 8.36 -8.71 23.03
N ASP A 237 8.19 -9.96 23.46
CA ASP A 237 7.56 -10.27 24.73
C ASP A 237 8.46 -9.63 25.78
N CYS A 238 7.93 -8.70 26.58
CA CYS A 238 8.70 -8.06 27.65
C CYS A 238 9.26 -9.13 28.63
N ASN A 239 8.68 -10.34 28.58
CA ASN A 239 9.08 -11.53 29.34
C ASN A 239 10.06 -12.45 28.59
N SER A 240 10.16 -12.38 27.25
CA SER A 240 11.23 -13.04 26.48
C SER A 240 12.40 -12.08 26.35
N LYS A 241 13.37 -12.21 27.24
CA LYS A 241 14.53 -11.32 27.41
C LYS A 241 15.47 -11.09 26.20
N ASN A 242 15.17 -11.57 24.99
CA ASN A 242 16.24 -11.87 24.02
C ASN A 242 16.15 -11.30 22.61
N GLU A 243 15.12 -10.52 22.23
CA GLU A 243 15.11 -9.93 20.89
C GLU A 243 15.37 -8.43 20.96
N SER A 244 16.38 -7.98 20.21
CA SER A 244 16.85 -6.61 20.13
C SER A 244 16.19 -5.85 18.97
N ILE A 245 16.24 -4.51 18.97
CA ILE A 245 15.81 -3.71 17.81
C ILE A 245 16.56 -4.14 16.54
N TYR A 246 17.82 -4.54 16.68
CA TYR A 246 18.57 -5.14 15.59
C TYR A 246 17.90 -6.40 15.02
N ASP A 247 17.49 -7.36 15.86
CA ASP A 247 16.83 -8.61 15.43
C ASP A 247 15.48 -8.33 14.77
N VAL A 248 14.76 -7.33 15.28
CA VAL A 248 13.53 -6.81 14.69
C VAL A 248 13.75 -6.29 13.28
N LEU A 249 14.79 -5.47 13.07
CA LEU A 249 15.11 -4.94 11.75
C LEU A 249 15.54 -6.03 10.78
N ILE A 250 16.27 -7.05 11.24
CA ILE A 250 16.60 -8.24 10.44
C ILE A 250 15.30 -8.94 9.99
N THR A 251 14.42 -9.27 10.93
CA THR A 251 13.14 -9.94 10.62
C THR A 251 12.27 -9.13 9.66
N PHE A 252 12.16 -7.82 9.89
CA PHE A 252 11.43 -6.91 9.01
C PHE A 252 12.00 -6.89 7.59
N THR A 253 13.32 -6.72 7.47
CA THR A 253 13.98 -6.61 6.16
C THR A 253 13.94 -7.94 5.40
N GLU A 254 13.99 -9.08 6.06
CA GLU A 254 13.78 -10.38 5.42
C GLU A 254 12.38 -10.52 4.83
N LYS A 255 11.34 -10.16 5.58
CA LYS A 255 9.96 -10.17 5.07
C LYS A 255 9.82 -9.24 3.88
N LEU A 256 10.40 -8.05 3.97
CA LEU A 256 10.36 -7.09 2.87
C LEU A 256 11.10 -7.62 1.63
N ALA A 257 12.24 -8.28 1.80
CA ALA A 257 12.98 -8.91 0.72
C ALA A 257 12.17 -10.01 0.03
N GLU A 258 11.53 -10.90 0.81
CA GLU A 258 10.66 -11.96 0.28
C GLU A 258 9.49 -11.38 -0.51
N GLN A 259 8.80 -10.39 0.06
CA GLN A 259 7.68 -9.71 -0.57
C GLN A 259 8.05 -9.13 -1.94
N ILE A 260 9.17 -8.41 -2.00
CA ILE A 260 9.63 -7.74 -3.22
C ILE A 260 10.08 -8.76 -4.24
N ALA A 261 10.88 -9.75 -3.84
CA ALA A 261 11.37 -10.81 -4.71
C ALA A 261 10.20 -11.49 -5.45
N VAL A 262 9.20 -11.96 -4.69
CA VAL A 262 8.04 -12.64 -5.25
C VAL A 262 7.27 -11.68 -6.18
N SER A 263 7.06 -10.41 -5.78
CA SER A 263 6.35 -9.44 -6.63
C SER A 263 7.05 -9.18 -7.98
N ARG A 264 8.39 -9.12 -7.99
CA ARG A 264 9.18 -8.92 -9.22
C ARG A 264 9.11 -10.14 -10.13
N ILE A 265 9.24 -11.35 -9.58
CA ILE A 265 9.17 -12.61 -10.36
C ILE A 265 7.77 -12.80 -10.94
N GLN A 266 6.72 -12.59 -10.16
CA GLN A 266 5.33 -12.62 -10.61
C GLN A 266 4.98 -11.50 -11.59
N GLY A 267 5.82 -10.47 -11.68
CA GLY A 267 5.69 -9.35 -12.61
C GLY A 267 4.63 -8.33 -12.19
N ILE A 268 4.43 -8.16 -10.88
CA ILE A 268 3.51 -7.20 -10.28
C ILE A 268 4.22 -6.30 -9.25
N PRO A 269 5.29 -5.57 -9.62
CA PRO A 269 6.04 -4.75 -8.68
C PRO A 269 5.21 -3.55 -8.19
N HIS A 270 5.38 -3.18 -6.92
CA HIS A 270 4.65 -2.05 -6.31
C HIS A 270 4.94 -0.69 -6.97
N ARG A 271 6.15 -0.51 -7.51
CA ARG A 271 6.70 0.69 -8.16
C ARG A 271 6.98 1.90 -7.26
N SER A 272 6.32 2.02 -6.10
CA SER A 272 6.60 3.09 -5.14
C SER A 272 6.90 2.49 -3.77
N LEU A 273 8.10 1.92 -3.59
CA LEU A 273 8.54 1.26 -2.36
C LEU A 273 9.17 2.25 -1.37
N THR A 274 8.42 3.30 -1.06
CA THR A 274 8.77 4.28 -0.02
C THR A 274 8.51 3.69 1.37
N SER A 275 9.08 4.29 2.42
CA SER A 275 8.82 3.93 3.82
C SER A 275 7.33 4.07 4.21
N SER A 276 6.51 4.78 3.42
CA SER A 276 5.08 4.99 3.64
C SER A 276 4.18 4.01 2.87
N ASN A 277 4.72 3.19 1.98
CA ASN A 277 3.96 2.29 1.11
C ASN A 277 4.22 0.80 1.39
N VAL A 278 4.95 0.53 2.47
CA VAL A 278 5.18 -0.81 3.01
C VAL A 278 4.79 -0.84 4.48
N CYS A 279 4.26 -1.96 4.94
CA CYS A 279 3.91 -2.17 6.33
C CYS A 279 5.07 -2.81 7.08
N VAL A 280 5.18 -2.59 8.39
CA VAL A 280 6.23 -3.19 9.23
C VAL A 280 6.16 -4.72 9.29
N ASP A 281 5.01 -5.30 8.92
CA ASP A 281 4.80 -6.74 8.81
C ASP A 281 5.12 -7.31 7.40
N GLY A 282 5.62 -6.48 6.48
CA GLY A 282 5.99 -6.87 5.12
C GLY A 282 4.88 -6.68 4.08
N ARG A 283 3.64 -6.38 4.48
CA ARG A 283 2.53 -6.16 3.54
C ARG A 283 2.73 -4.89 2.68
N PHE A 284 2.25 -4.95 1.44
CA PHE A 284 2.10 -3.75 0.61
C PHE A 284 0.84 -2.96 0.94
N VAL A 285 0.90 -1.64 0.70
CA VAL A 285 -0.21 -0.69 0.88
C VAL A 285 -0.05 0.48 -0.09
N ASP A 286 -1.17 1.13 -0.45
CA ASP A 286 -1.22 2.26 -1.37
C ASP A 286 -0.87 1.85 -2.81
N PHE A 287 -1.78 1.10 -3.42
CA PHE A 287 -1.66 0.49 -4.75
C PHE A 287 -1.79 1.48 -5.91
N GLY A 288 -1.57 2.77 -5.65
CA GLY A 288 -1.70 3.84 -6.64
C GLY A 288 -0.74 3.73 -7.83
N THR A 289 0.35 2.96 -7.70
CA THR A 289 1.37 2.81 -8.76
C THR A 289 1.60 1.37 -9.20
N ILE A 290 1.06 0.35 -8.54
CA ILE A 290 1.32 -1.05 -8.94
C ILE A 290 0.72 -1.35 -10.32
N THR A 291 1.42 -2.15 -11.13
CA THR A 291 0.96 -2.58 -12.45
C THR A 291 1.63 -3.90 -12.82
N ALA A 292 0.95 -4.74 -13.60
CA ALA A 292 1.59 -5.88 -14.24
C ALA A 292 2.58 -5.47 -15.32
N LEU A 293 3.66 -6.27 -15.46
CA LEU A 293 4.71 -6.11 -16.47
C LEU A 293 4.76 -7.30 -17.43
N PRO A 294 4.89 -7.06 -18.75
CA PRO A 294 4.94 -8.11 -19.77
C PRO A 294 6.15 -9.04 -19.61
N ASP A 295 7.27 -8.50 -19.16
CA ASP A 295 8.58 -9.12 -19.30
C ASP A 295 9.48 -8.83 -18.09
N PHE A 296 10.71 -9.36 -18.13
CA PHE A 296 11.73 -9.18 -17.10
C PHE A 296 12.59 -7.92 -17.31
N SER A 297 12.20 -7.00 -18.21
CA SER A 297 12.97 -5.78 -18.43
C SER A 297 12.97 -4.88 -17.18
N ASN A 298 13.99 -4.03 -17.06
CA ASN A 298 14.11 -3.09 -15.96
C ASN A 298 13.30 -1.80 -16.23
N HIS A 299 11.98 -1.90 -16.15
CA HIS A 299 11.05 -0.79 -16.43
C HIS A 299 11.21 0.35 -15.42
N ILE A 300 11.20 1.59 -15.90
CA ILE A 300 11.15 2.84 -15.12
C ILE A 300 9.82 3.55 -15.39
N PHE A 301 9.30 4.22 -14.37
CA PHE A 301 7.96 4.81 -14.39
C PHE A 301 7.93 6.30 -14.04
N GLY A 302 9.10 6.91 -13.84
CA GLY A 302 9.27 8.34 -13.59
C GLY A 302 10.76 8.72 -13.70
N SER A 303 11.04 9.98 -14.02
CA SER A 303 12.40 10.48 -14.31
C SER A 303 13.42 10.31 -13.16
N GLU A 304 12.94 10.14 -11.92
CA GLU A 304 13.78 10.03 -10.72
C GLU A 304 13.65 8.69 -9.99
N GLN A 305 12.97 7.72 -10.60
CA GLN A 305 12.73 6.41 -9.98
C GLN A 305 13.77 5.39 -10.43
N PHE A 306 14.12 4.48 -9.52
CA PHE A 306 14.86 3.29 -9.87
C PHE A 306 13.99 2.35 -10.72
N GLY A 307 14.62 1.63 -11.65
CA GLY A 307 13.95 0.53 -12.34
C GLY A 307 13.55 -0.57 -11.37
N VAL A 308 12.58 -1.40 -11.75
CA VAL A 308 12.00 -2.48 -10.93
C VAL A 308 13.05 -3.38 -10.27
N TRP A 309 14.12 -3.75 -10.98
CA TRP A 309 15.17 -4.61 -10.42
C TRP A 309 16.15 -3.86 -9.51
N ASN A 310 16.05 -2.53 -9.48
CA ASN A 310 16.88 -1.62 -8.70
C ASN A 310 16.11 -0.90 -7.59
N ASP A 311 14.80 -1.13 -7.42
CA ASP A 311 13.98 -0.42 -6.44
C ASP A 311 14.38 -0.70 -4.97
N HIS A 312 15.14 -1.78 -4.73
CA HIS A 312 15.78 -2.10 -3.46
C HIS A 312 16.79 -1.03 -3.00
N LEU A 313 17.37 -0.26 -3.92
CA LEU A 313 18.28 0.83 -3.59
C LEU A 313 17.56 1.97 -2.85
N LEU A 314 16.31 2.25 -3.20
CA LEU A 314 15.48 3.22 -2.49
C LEU A 314 15.24 2.78 -1.04
N ILE A 315 15.06 1.46 -0.85
CA ILE A 315 14.85 0.82 0.44
C ILE A 315 16.06 0.96 1.33
N ILE A 316 17.24 0.60 0.83
CA ILE A 316 18.50 0.77 1.58
C ILE A 316 18.67 2.23 2.00
N LYS A 317 18.32 3.19 1.12
CA LYS A 317 18.36 4.61 1.46
C LYS A 317 17.44 4.95 2.63
N TRP A 318 16.17 4.51 2.66
CA TRP A 318 15.28 4.87 3.78
C TRP A 318 15.54 4.02 5.03
N LEU A 319 16.04 2.79 4.90
CA LEU A 319 16.52 1.99 6.04
C LEU A 319 17.65 2.72 6.78
N ASN A 320 18.60 3.32 6.05
CA ASN A 320 19.63 4.15 6.66
C ASN A 320 19.05 5.36 7.41
N HIS A 321 17.95 5.94 6.92
CA HIS A 321 17.31 7.06 7.62
C HIS A 321 16.56 6.59 8.87
N LEU A 322 15.90 5.44 8.78
CA LEU A 322 15.24 4.81 9.92
C LEU A 322 16.25 4.53 11.04
N THR A 323 17.43 4.01 10.73
CA THR A 323 18.49 3.77 11.73
C THR A 323 19.01 5.05 12.36
N LEU A 324 19.05 6.17 11.64
CA LEU A 324 19.37 7.48 12.24
C LEU A 324 18.37 7.88 13.32
N PHE A 325 17.06 7.68 13.10
CA PHE A 325 16.04 8.00 14.10
C PHE A 325 16.04 7.02 15.28
N ILE A 326 16.25 5.73 15.01
CA ILE A 326 16.45 4.72 16.06
C ILE A 326 17.65 5.11 16.93
N ASN A 327 18.81 5.37 16.33
CA ASN A 327 20.02 5.76 17.07
C ASN A 327 19.85 7.06 17.84
N LYS A 328 19.02 7.97 17.36
CA LYS A 328 18.76 9.23 18.06
C LYS A 328 17.88 9.06 19.30
N TYR A 329 16.88 8.17 19.26
CA TYR A 329 15.82 8.13 20.28
C TYR A 329 15.68 6.81 21.05
N SER A 330 16.40 5.75 20.66
CA SER A 330 16.49 4.48 21.39
C SER A 330 17.84 4.37 22.10
N ASP A 331 17.88 3.65 23.23
CA ASP A 331 19.14 3.32 23.91
C ASP A 331 19.94 2.29 23.12
N GLU A 332 19.26 1.32 22.51
CA GLU A 332 19.89 0.35 21.63
C GLU A 332 20.26 1.00 20.29
N LYS A 333 21.56 0.97 19.97
CA LYS A 333 22.12 1.56 18.74
C LYS A 333 22.37 0.50 17.66
N ILE A 334 22.10 0.90 16.43
CA ILE A 334 22.46 0.25 15.18
C ILE A 334 23.66 1.01 14.60
N ASP A 335 24.86 0.56 14.95
CA ASP A 335 26.10 1.09 14.38
C ASP A 335 26.26 0.70 12.89
N ASN A 336 27.37 1.14 12.29
CA ASN A 336 27.65 0.89 10.88
C ASN A 336 27.84 -0.60 10.55
N GLU A 337 28.37 -1.40 11.48
CA GLU A 337 28.57 -2.84 11.28
C GLU A 337 27.22 -3.55 11.23
N LYS A 338 26.37 -3.30 12.22
CA LYS A 338 25.00 -3.81 12.26
C LYS A 338 24.18 -3.37 11.04
N PHE A 339 24.28 -2.10 10.65
CA PHE A 339 23.57 -1.59 9.47
C PHE A 339 24.05 -2.27 8.18
N ASN A 340 25.37 -2.44 8.01
CA ASN A 340 25.92 -3.17 6.86
C ASN A 340 25.44 -4.62 6.82
N HIS A 341 25.38 -5.29 7.97
CA HIS A 341 24.84 -6.65 8.05
C HIS A 341 23.34 -6.69 7.69
N ILE A 342 22.52 -5.75 8.19
CA ILE A 342 21.10 -5.64 7.78
C ILE A 342 20.98 -5.47 6.26
N LYS A 343 21.79 -4.60 5.66
CA LYS A 343 21.81 -4.35 4.21
C LYS A 343 22.19 -5.60 3.44
N GLU A 344 23.24 -6.30 3.85
CA GLU A 344 23.72 -7.52 3.20
C GLU A 344 22.69 -8.65 3.33
N ASN A 345 22.11 -8.83 4.51
CA ASN A 345 21.05 -9.82 4.72
C ASN A 345 19.83 -9.55 3.83
N PHE A 346 19.37 -8.30 3.76
CA PHE A 346 18.28 -7.88 2.88
C PHE A 346 18.56 -8.22 1.41
N ILE A 347 19.75 -7.87 0.90
CA ILE A 347 20.13 -8.13 -0.50
C ILE A 347 20.27 -9.63 -0.76
N ASN A 348 20.90 -10.36 0.14
CA ASN A 348 21.09 -11.81 0.01
C ASN A 348 19.75 -12.54 0.00
N LYS A 349 18.85 -12.17 0.92
CA LYS A 349 17.50 -12.73 1.00
C LYS A 349 16.68 -12.42 -0.25
N LEU A 350 16.76 -11.19 -0.75
CA LEU A 350 16.08 -10.77 -1.98
C LEU A 350 16.55 -11.61 -3.17
N ASN A 351 17.86 -11.69 -3.39
CA ASN A 351 18.44 -12.46 -4.49
C ASN A 351 18.12 -13.96 -4.41
N THR A 352 18.22 -14.53 -3.22
CA THR A 352 17.95 -15.95 -2.97
C THR A 352 16.49 -16.26 -3.23
N THR A 353 15.58 -15.43 -2.73
CA THR A 353 14.14 -15.61 -2.93
C THR A 353 13.76 -15.45 -4.40
N GLU A 354 14.29 -14.45 -5.11
CA GLU A 354 14.06 -14.29 -6.55
C GLU A 354 14.48 -15.54 -7.33
N ASN A 355 15.62 -16.15 -6.97
CA ASN A 355 16.11 -17.36 -7.64
C ASN A 355 15.24 -18.58 -7.33
N ILE A 356 14.81 -18.73 -6.07
CA ILE A 356 13.89 -19.80 -5.68
C ILE A 356 12.57 -19.67 -6.44
N GLU A 357 12.00 -18.47 -6.46
CA GLU A 357 10.72 -18.20 -7.13
C GLU A 357 10.82 -18.34 -8.65
N LEU A 358 11.92 -17.87 -9.26
CA LEU A 358 12.14 -18.08 -10.69
C LEU A 358 12.26 -19.57 -11.01
N SER A 359 13.04 -20.31 -10.24
CA SER A 359 13.20 -21.76 -10.41
C SER A 359 11.86 -22.49 -10.33
N ARG A 360 11.01 -22.12 -9.35
CA ARG A 360 9.64 -22.64 -9.21
C ARG A 360 8.77 -22.29 -10.41
N ALA A 361 8.76 -21.03 -10.84
CA ALA A 361 7.96 -20.57 -11.97
C ALA A 361 8.36 -21.24 -13.29
N LEU A 362 9.66 -21.53 -13.45
CA LEU A 362 10.23 -22.24 -14.59
C LEU A 362 10.17 -23.79 -14.45
N ARG A 363 9.66 -24.30 -13.33
CA ARG A 363 9.58 -25.73 -12.98
C ARG A 363 10.93 -26.47 -13.04
N LEU A 364 12.01 -25.78 -12.72
CA LEU A 364 13.35 -26.33 -12.78
C LEU A 364 13.67 -27.12 -11.50
N LYS A 365 13.90 -28.43 -11.63
CA LYS A 365 14.29 -29.30 -10.51
C LYS A 365 15.78 -29.62 -10.57
N GLY A 366 16.47 -29.53 -9.43
CA GLY A 366 17.89 -29.89 -9.30
C GLY A 366 18.86 -28.95 -10.03
N VAL A 367 18.39 -27.84 -10.58
CA VAL A 367 19.25 -26.82 -11.20
C VAL A 367 19.93 -26.01 -10.10
N ASN A 368 21.24 -25.84 -10.21
CA ASN A 368 22.01 -25.09 -9.23
C ASN A 368 21.65 -23.58 -9.26
N PHE A 369 21.87 -22.90 -8.14
CA PHE A 369 21.55 -21.48 -7.97
C PHE A 369 22.28 -20.56 -8.97
N ASN A 370 23.53 -20.85 -9.31
CA ASN A 370 24.31 -20.03 -10.24
C ASN A 370 23.71 -20.03 -11.64
N THR A 371 23.19 -21.18 -12.09
CA THR A 371 22.52 -21.29 -13.38
C THR A 371 21.20 -20.52 -13.38
N ILE A 372 20.40 -20.62 -12.31
CA ILE A 372 19.15 -19.83 -12.19
C ILE A 372 19.44 -18.32 -12.18
N GLN A 373 20.44 -17.90 -11.40
CA GLN A 373 20.90 -16.50 -11.38
C GLN A 373 21.33 -16.05 -12.78
N SER A 374 22.01 -16.90 -13.54
CA SER A 374 22.46 -16.59 -14.90
C SER A 374 21.28 -16.46 -15.88
N ILE A 375 20.27 -17.33 -15.76
CA ILE A 375 19.00 -17.21 -16.51
C ILE A 375 18.30 -15.90 -16.16
N LYS A 376 18.15 -15.58 -14.87
CA LYS A 376 17.54 -14.32 -14.41
C LYS A 376 18.26 -13.12 -15.00
N GLN A 377 19.59 -13.10 -14.92
CA GLN A 377 20.40 -12.06 -15.51
C GLN A 377 20.17 -11.97 -17.02
N GLU A 378 20.08 -13.08 -17.73
CA GLU A 378 19.82 -13.09 -19.17
C GLU A 378 18.44 -12.53 -19.54
N LEU A 379 17.40 -12.92 -18.78
CA LEU A 379 16.05 -12.35 -18.90
C LEU A 379 16.06 -10.84 -18.65
N CYS A 380 16.76 -10.38 -17.62
CA CYS A 380 16.93 -8.96 -17.35
C CYS A 380 17.80 -8.26 -18.42
N LYS A 381 18.75 -8.97 -19.06
CA LYS A 381 19.66 -8.41 -20.07
C LYS A 381 18.97 -8.14 -21.40
N ASN A 382 17.99 -8.95 -21.80
CA ASN A 382 17.11 -8.62 -22.92
C ASN A 382 16.34 -7.29 -22.68
N GLY A 383 16.27 -6.88 -21.41
CA GLY A 383 15.84 -5.56 -20.95
C GLY A 383 16.96 -4.62 -20.48
N LYS A 384 18.21 -4.77 -20.98
CA LYS A 384 19.34 -3.85 -20.69
C LYS A 384 19.01 -2.38 -20.93
N PHE A 385 18.05 -2.12 -21.83
CA PHE A 385 17.48 -0.80 -21.98
C PHE A 385 16.43 -0.59 -20.89
N ILE A 386 16.70 0.36 -20.01
CA ILE A 386 15.67 1.01 -19.21
C ILE A 386 14.54 1.42 -20.15
N LYS A 387 13.36 0.84 -19.95
CA LYS A 387 12.16 1.14 -20.76
C LYS A 387 11.18 1.93 -19.93
N THR A 388 10.65 3.00 -20.51
CA THR A 388 9.42 3.61 -20.01
C THR A 388 8.28 2.64 -20.28
N PHE A 389 7.54 2.26 -19.24
CA PHE A 389 6.39 1.39 -19.42
C PHE A 389 5.21 2.16 -20.02
N ASP A 390 4.70 1.70 -21.17
CA ASP A 390 3.61 2.35 -21.91
C ASP A 390 2.22 1.71 -21.68
N GLY A 391 2.16 0.69 -20.81
CA GLY A 391 0.94 -0.04 -20.50
C GLY A 391 0.61 -1.20 -21.44
N ARG A 392 1.42 -1.49 -22.47
CA ARG A 392 1.21 -2.66 -23.35
C ARG A 392 1.93 -3.87 -22.79
N ALA A 393 1.19 -4.95 -22.52
CA ALA A 393 1.70 -6.07 -21.74
C ALA A 393 1.77 -7.42 -22.49
N ASP A 394 1.65 -7.45 -23.81
CA ASP A 394 1.68 -8.72 -24.55
C ASP A 394 2.94 -8.80 -25.41
N LYS A 395 3.99 -9.40 -24.82
CA LYS A 395 5.19 -9.88 -25.52
C LYS A 395 5.25 -11.40 -25.41
N ASP A 396 6.01 -12.02 -26.31
CA ASP A 396 6.30 -13.45 -26.24
C ASP A 396 7.27 -13.77 -25.09
N LEU A 397 6.75 -13.74 -23.86
CA LEU A 397 7.50 -14.03 -22.65
C LEU A 397 8.05 -15.46 -22.63
N LEU A 398 7.29 -16.42 -23.17
CA LEU A 398 7.69 -17.82 -23.20
C LEU A 398 8.89 -18.02 -24.13
N GLY A 399 8.86 -17.42 -25.32
CA GLY A 399 10.01 -17.43 -26.23
C GLY A 399 11.26 -16.77 -25.61
N GLU A 400 11.10 -15.65 -24.89
CA GLU A 400 12.20 -15.02 -24.16
C GLU A 400 12.80 -15.93 -23.07
N ILE A 401 11.95 -16.66 -22.35
CA ILE A 401 12.35 -17.63 -21.32
C ILE A 401 13.06 -18.84 -21.92
N GLU A 402 12.52 -19.43 -22.98
CA GLU A 402 13.13 -20.55 -23.71
C GLU A 402 14.50 -20.18 -24.26
N GLN A 403 14.61 -18.98 -24.84
CA GLN A 403 15.87 -18.47 -25.35
C GLN A 403 16.89 -18.24 -24.22
N ALA A 404 16.46 -17.66 -23.09
CA ALA A 404 17.36 -17.43 -21.95
C ALA A 404 17.83 -18.75 -21.32
N ALA A 405 16.94 -19.72 -21.13
CA ALA A 405 17.26 -21.02 -20.53
C ALA A 405 18.15 -21.89 -21.43
N SER A 406 17.90 -21.90 -22.74
CA SER A 406 18.67 -22.71 -23.70
C SER A 406 20.15 -22.33 -23.77
N LYS A 407 20.50 -21.05 -23.54
CA LYS A 407 21.89 -20.59 -23.42
C LYS A 407 22.68 -21.28 -22.30
N PHE A 408 21.98 -21.85 -21.33
CA PHE A 408 22.56 -22.58 -20.21
C PHE A 408 22.23 -24.09 -20.25
N GLY A 409 21.85 -24.61 -21.42
CA GLY A 409 21.56 -26.02 -21.62
C GLY A 409 20.27 -26.51 -20.94
N ILE A 410 19.39 -25.59 -20.52
CA ILE A 410 18.14 -25.92 -19.85
C ILE A 410 17.00 -25.93 -20.87
N LYS A 411 16.29 -27.05 -20.92
CA LYS A 411 15.02 -27.16 -21.63
C LYS A 411 13.89 -26.78 -20.68
N THR A 412 13.08 -25.83 -21.11
CA THR A 412 11.89 -25.43 -20.37
C THR A 412 10.68 -26.24 -20.82
N THR A 413 9.63 -26.24 -20.03
CA THR A 413 8.41 -27.01 -20.29
C THR A 413 7.29 -26.08 -20.76
N SER A 414 6.36 -26.61 -21.56
CA SER A 414 5.25 -25.85 -22.14
C SER A 414 4.19 -25.38 -21.12
N ASP A 415 4.30 -25.82 -19.86
CA ASP A 415 3.39 -25.52 -18.76
C ASP A 415 3.91 -24.41 -17.81
N ILE A 416 4.97 -23.70 -18.21
CA ILE A 416 5.41 -22.45 -17.57
C ILE A 416 4.32 -21.40 -17.76
N ASN A 417 3.98 -20.70 -16.68
CA ASN A 417 2.95 -19.69 -16.73
C ASN A 417 3.23 -18.57 -15.72
N PHE A 418 3.12 -17.33 -16.19
CA PHE A 418 3.14 -16.13 -15.38
C PHE A 418 1.78 -15.45 -15.47
N PRO A 419 0.76 -15.93 -14.74
CA PRO A 419 -0.62 -15.48 -14.95
C PRO A 419 -0.83 -14.00 -14.65
N LEU A 420 0.01 -13.43 -13.78
CA LEU A 420 -0.07 -12.04 -13.33
C LEU A 420 0.65 -11.04 -14.25
N ARG A 421 1.41 -11.51 -15.25
CA ARG A 421 2.08 -10.66 -16.26
C ARG A 421 1.19 -10.19 -17.40
N LYS A 422 -0.11 -10.56 -17.37
CA LYS A 422 -1.08 -10.27 -18.42
C LYS A 422 -1.56 -8.82 -18.39
N SER A 423 -1.87 -8.27 -19.58
CA SER A 423 -2.37 -6.90 -19.78
C SER A 423 -3.60 -6.53 -18.96
N LYS A 424 -4.48 -7.50 -18.66
CA LYS A 424 -5.64 -7.29 -17.77
C LYS A 424 -5.25 -6.77 -16.38
N TYR A 425 -4.06 -7.12 -15.88
CA TYR A 425 -3.54 -6.64 -14.60
C TYR A 425 -2.71 -5.36 -14.75
N SER A 426 -2.70 -4.70 -15.91
CA SER A 426 -2.07 -3.39 -16.01
C SER A 426 -2.94 -2.33 -15.33
N GLN A 427 -2.31 -1.36 -14.66
CA GLN A 427 -3.03 -0.25 -14.02
C GLN A 427 -3.92 0.49 -15.02
N LYS A 428 -3.38 0.74 -16.22
CA LYS A 428 -4.07 1.42 -17.31
C LYS A 428 -5.35 0.69 -17.71
N GLU A 429 -5.28 -0.63 -17.87
CA GLU A 429 -6.45 -1.45 -18.22
C GLU A 429 -7.48 -1.46 -17.09
N ILE A 430 -7.02 -1.55 -15.83
CA ILE A 430 -7.90 -1.49 -14.65
C ILE A 430 -8.69 -0.18 -14.62
N ILE A 431 -8.00 0.94 -14.77
CA ILE A 431 -8.60 2.28 -14.75
C ILE A 431 -9.55 2.46 -15.94
N ASN A 432 -9.10 2.15 -17.16
CA ASN A 432 -9.92 2.33 -18.37
C ASN A 432 -11.21 1.51 -18.33
N ASN A 433 -11.14 0.25 -17.91
CA ASN A 433 -12.34 -0.59 -17.80
C ASN A 433 -13.26 -0.13 -16.68
N THR A 434 -12.73 0.35 -15.56
CA THR A 434 -13.55 0.98 -14.52
C THR A 434 -14.29 2.19 -15.09
N LEU A 435 -13.59 3.07 -15.82
CA LEU A 435 -14.20 4.26 -16.41
C LEU A 435 -15.27 3.94 -17.46
N ARG A 436 -15.04 2.94 -18.32
CA ARG A 436 -16.06 2.46 -19.27
C ARG A 436 -17.33 2.01 -18.56
N LYS A 437 -17.20 1.36 -17.40
CA LYS A 437 -18.33 0.90 -16.58
C LYS A 437 -19.02 2.03 -15.80
N THR A 438 -18.36 3.16 -15.61
CA THR A 438 -18.89 4.33 -14.88
C THR A 438 -19.28 5.50 -15.78
N ALA A 439 -19.08 5.41 -17.10
CA ALA A 439 -19.33 6.50 -18.05
C ALA A 439 -20.83 6.82 -18.31
N GLY A 440 -21.75 6.04 -17.73
CA GLY A 440 -23.20 6.28 -17.81
C GLY A 440 -23.76 7.12 -16.65
N ARG A 441 -24.95 7.70 -16.82
CA ARG A 441 -25.65 8.50 -15.78
C ARG A 441 -26.01 7.72 -14.50
N SER A 442 -25.96 6.38 -14.53
CA SER A 442 -26.09 5.52 -13.35
C SER A 442 -24.96 4.50 -13.31
N ILE A 443 -24.14 4.54 -12.26
CA ILE A 443 -23.19 3.45 -11.97
C ILE A 443 -24.00 2.20 -11.67
N LYS A 444 -23.91 1.17 -12.52
CA LYS A 444 -24.51 -0.13 -12.20
C LYS A 444 -23.56 -0.86 -11.28
N ASN A 445 -23.82 -0.88 -9.97
CA ASN A 445 -22.94 -1.54 -8.98
C ASN A 445 -22.59 -2.97 -9.38
N LYS A 446 -23.55 -3.71 -9.96
CA LYS A 446 -23.34 -5.07 -10.47
C LYS A 446 -22.15 -5.18 -11.43
N ASP A 447 -21.98 -4.21 -12.33
CA ASP A 447 -20.90 -4.24 -13.33
C ASP A 447 -19.52 -4.03 -12.69
N ILE A 448 -19.45 -3.24 -11.61
CA ILE A 448 -18.23 -3.01 -10.83
C ILE A 448 -17.92 -4.22 -9.93
N VAL A 449 -18.95 -4.80 -9.30
CA VAL A 449 -18.82 -6.01 -8.48
C VAL A 449 -18.29 -7.16 -9.32
N GLU A 450 -18.93 -7.47 -10.45
CA GLU A 450 -18.49 -8.53 -11.35
C GLU A 450 -17.08 -8.28 -11.90
N TYR A 451 -16.74 -7.02 -12.11
CA TYR A 451 -15.42 -6.62 -12.55
C TYR A 451 -14.35 -6.89 -11.50
N ILE A 452 -14.51 -6.40 -10.27
CA ILE A 452 -13.57 -6.69 -9.17
C ILE A 452 -13.50 -8.21 -8.93
N ASP A 453 -14.64 -8.87 -8.87
CA ASP A 453 -14.75 -10.33 -8.65
C ASP A 453 -14.05 -11.14 -9.74
N SER A 454 -13.85 -10.60 -10.95
CA SER A 454 -13.10 -11.28 -12.02
C SER A 454 -11.58 -11.33 -11.79
N TYR A 455 -11.04 -10.53 -10.85
CA TYR A 455 -9.62 -10.50 -10.49
C TYR A 455 -9.29 -11.34 -9.26
N ILE A 456 -10.27 -11.53 -8.37
CA ILE A 456 -10.04 -12.04 -7.00
C ILE A 456 -10.55 -13.47 -6.78
N LYS A 457 -11.06 -14.12 -7.84
CA LYS A 457 -11.62 -15.48 -7.82
C LYS A 457 -10.58 -16.56 -7.58
#